data_AF-A0A5S4GFU2-F1
#
_entry.id   AF-A0A5S4GFU2-F1
#
_cell.length_a   1.000
_cell.length_b   1.000
_cell.length_c   1.000
_cell.angle_alpha   90.00
_cell.angle_beta   90.00
_cell.angle_gamma   90.00
#
_symmetry.space_group_name_H-M   'P 1'
#
loop_
_entity.id
_entity.type
_entity.pdbx_description
1 polymer ?
#
loop_
_entity_poly.entity_id
_entity_poly.type
_entity_poly.pdbx_seq_one_letter_code
_entity_poly.pdbx_strand_id
1 'polypeptide(L)'
;MSIRHGFYASWRGGEYEASPDGEQVRLYTARHTDGFRQVSPDRFVQVVPLADVDRLQYVTTHCTWRGEPFVVLGEHDGWLRVEYCGGKAPVAEGLGLELFDRGVYQAWASRHEVEDLHEEPV
;
A
#
# COMPACT_ATOMS: atom_id res chain seq x y z
N MET A 1 8.14 -8.15 6.25
CA MET A 1 7.75 -6.76 5.96
C MET A 1 6.28 -6.77 5.62
N SER A 2 5.48 -5.87 6.20
CA SER A 2 4.07 -5.71 5.80
C SER A 2 4.04 -4.87 4.53
N ILE A 3 3.21 -5.23 3.56
CA ILE A 3 3.07 -4.47 2.32
C ILE A 3 2.43 -3.11 2.59
N ARG A 4 3.03 -2.04 2.06
CA ARG A 4 2.56 -0.67 2.19
C ARG A 4 2.18 -0.11 0.82
N HIS A 5 0.93 0.30 0.69
CA HIS A 5 0.40 0.94 -0.50
C HIS A 5 -0.68 1.94 -0.07
N GLY A 6 -0.32 3.22 0.05
CA GLY A 6 -1.22 4.25 0.57
C GLY A 6 -0.51 5.39 1.27
N PHE A 7 -1.29 6.30 1.86
CA PHE A 7 -0.73 7.38 2.65
C PHE A 7 -0.25 6.89 4.01
N TYR A 8 0.88 7.44 4.46
CA TYR A 8 1.41 7.26 5.79
C TYR A 8 1.83 8.59 6.38
N ALA A 9 1.59 8.74 7.68
CA ALA A 9 1.84 9.97 8.41
C ALA A 9 2.69 9.72 9.65
N SER A 10 3.68 10.59 9.87
CA SER A 10 4.41 10.68 11.13
C SER A 10 3.71 11.67 12.05
N TRP A 11 3.38 11.25 13.27
CA TRP A 11 2.69 12.08 14.25
C TRP A 11 3.09 11.67 15.67
N ARG A 12 3.52 12.64 16.50
CA ARG A 12 3.93 12.42 17.90
C ARG A 12 4.97 11.28 18.07
N GLY A 13 5.89 11.17 17.11
CA GLY A 13 6.95 10.15 17.11
C GLY A 13 6.51 8.75 16.67
N GLY A 14 5.24 8.56 16.29
CA GLY A 14 4.75 7.33 15.66
C GLY A 14 4.57 7.50 14.15
N GLU A 15 4.51 6.38 13.43
CA GLU A 15 4.12 6.34 12.01
C GLU A 15 2.84 5.52 11.86
N TYR A 16 1.88 6.06 11.11
CA TYR A 16 0.53 5.53 10.99
C TYR A 16 0.11 5.45 9.52
N GLU A 17 -0.72 4.46 9.18
CA GLU A 17 -1.49 4.51 7.93
C GLU A 17 -2.42 5.73 8.00
N ALA A 18 -2.55 6.45 6.89
CA ALA A 18 -3.23 7.74 6.85
C ALA A 18 -4.27 7.81 5.73
N SER A 19 -5.28 8.64 5.94
CA SER A 19 -6.22 9.09 4.90
C SER A 19 -6.37 10.61 5.02
N PRO A 20 -5.74 11.41 4.15
CA PRO A 20 -5.93 12.85 4.13
C PRO A 20 -7.34 13.20 3.65
N ASP A 21 -7.93 14.22 4.27
CA ASP A 21 -9.30 14.70 4.05
C ASP A 21 -9.35 16.22 4.29
N GLY A 22 -9.01 16.99 3.26
CA GLY A 22 -8.87 18.44 3.36
C GLY A 22 -7.80 18.86 4.37
N GLU A 23 -8.19 19.63 5.39
CA GLU A 23 -7.29 20.08 6.47
C GLU A 23 -7.14 19.05 7.60
N GLN A 24 -7.72 17.86 7.45
CA GLN A 24 -7.65 16.79 8.44
C GLN A 24 -6.94 15.56 7.88
N VAL A 25 -6.39 14.74 8.77
CA VAL A 25 -5.85 13.43 8.45
C VAL A 25 -6.43 12.41 9.43
N ARG A 26 -7.01 11.34 8.89
CA ARG A 26 -7.36 10.15 9.66
C ARG A 26 -6.12 9.27 9.77
N LEU A 27 -5.66 9.04 10.98
CA LEU A 27 -4.57 8.12 11.32
C LEU A 27 -5.16 6.78 11.77
N TYR A 28 -4.58 5.67 11.31
CA TYR A 28 -5.03 4.33 11.65
C TYR A 28 -3.92 3.49 12.25
N THR A 29 -4.32 2.60 13.15
CA THR A 29 -3.46 1.58 13.74
C THR A 29 -4.27 0.33 14.06
N ALA A 30 -3.62 -0.83 14.04
CA ALA A 30 -4.22 -2.09 14.45
C ALA A 30 -4.18 -2.33 15.97
N ARG A 31 -3.45 -1.50 16.71
CA ARG A 31 -3.22 -1.67 18.15
C ARG A 31 -3.90 -0.55 18.94
N HIS A 32 -4.42 -0.89 20.12
CA HIS A 32 -4.92 0.12 21.05
C HIS A 32 -3.84 1.17 21.33
N THR A 33 -4.16 2.43 21.08
CA THR A 33 -3.25 3.57 21.17
C THR A 33 -4.01 4.74 21.78
N ASP A 34 -3.40 5.43 22.75
CA ASP A 34 -4.08 6.50 23.47
C ASP A 34 -4.59 7.61 22.55
N GLY A 35 -5.84 8.00 22.78
CA GLY A 35 -6.56 8.98 21.96
C GLY A 35 -7.19 8.41 20.70
N PHE A 36 -6.83 7.20 20.24
CA PHE A 36 -7.49 6.57 19.11
C PHE A 36 -8.79 5.89 19.54
N ARG A 37 -9.83 6.05 18.73
CA ARG A 37 -11.13 5.39 18.92
C ARG A 37 -11.17 4.08 18.15
N GLN A 38 -11.60 3.00 18.80
CA GLN A 38 -11.83 1.72 18.12
C GLN A 38 -13.02 1.80 17.16
N VAL A 39 -12.84 1.31 15.94
CA VAL A 39 -13.89 1.24 14.89
C VAL A 39 -14.18 -0.20 14.45
N SER A 40 -13.23 -1.11 14.65
CA SER A 40 -13.42 -2.57 14.55
C SER A 40 -12.41 -3.27 15.48
N PRO A 41 -12.49 -4.61 15.68
CA PRO A 41 -11.60 -5.32 16.61
C PRO A 41 -10.12 -4.97 16.46
N ASP A 42 -9.62 -4.88 15.22
CA ASP A 42 -8.22 -4.62 14.90
C ASP A 42 -8.03 -3.30 14.14
N ARG A 43 -8.90 -2.31 14.38
CA ARG A 43 -8.79 -0.99 13.73
C ARG A 43 -9.18 0.11 14.69
N PHE A 44 -8.23 1.02 14.88
CA PHE A 44 -8.39 2.23 15.69
C PHE A 44 -8.09 3.43 14.81
N VAL A 45 -8.85 4.52 15.01
CA VAL A 45 -8.71 5.75 14.23
C VAL A 45 -8.56 6.97 15.13
N GLN A 46 -7.71 7.89 14.73
CA GLN A 46 -7.66 9.25 15.26
C GLN A 46 -7.77 10.25 14.12
N VAL A 47 -8.48 11.35 14.34
CA VAL A 47 -8.54 12.48 13.38
C VAL A 47 -7.69 13.60 13.94
N VAL A 48 -6.72 14.09 13.16
CA VAL A 48 -5.85 15.20 13.55
C VAL A 48 -5.86 16.29 12.47
N PRO A 49 -5.60 17.56 12.82
CA PRO A 49 -5.29 18.58 11.83
C PRO A 49 -4.07 18.16 11.00
N LEU A 50 -4.11 18.40 9.68
CA LEU A 50 -2.95 18.17 8.79
C LEU A 50 -1.72 18.97 9.25
N ALA A 51 -1.94 20.17 9.80
CA ALA A 51 -0.88 21.02 10.33
C ALA A 51 -0.15 20.44 11.54
N ASP A 52 -0.74 19.45 12.23
CA ASP A 52 -0.14 18.77 13.39
C ASP A 52 0.67 17.53 12.98
N VAL A 53 0.61 17.13 11.70
CA VAL A 53 1.32 15.96 11.17
C VAL A 53 2.74 16.35 10.76
N ASP A 54 3.75 15.64 11.27
CA ASP A 54 5.15 15.94 11.02
C ASP A 54 5.56 15.67 9.56
N ARG A 55 4.99 14.61 8.98
CA ARG A 55 5.20 14.22 7.58
C ARG A 55 4.00 13.44 7.09
N LEU A 56 3.55 13.70 5.87
CA LEU A 56 2.54 12.91 5.15
C LEU A 56 3.10 12.56 3.77
N GLN A 57 3.13 11.28 3.43
CA GLN A 57 3.68 10.80 2.14
C GLN A 57 2.87 9.61 1.63
N TYR A 58 2.82 9.44 0.32
CA TYR A 58 2.31 8.20 -0.27
C TYR A 58 3.46 7.18 -0.34
N VAL A 59 3.21 5.94 0.05
CA VAL A 59 4.21 4.87 -0.02
C VAL A 59 3.67 3.79 -0.94
N THR A 60 4.49 3.38 -1.90
CA THR A 60 4.24 2.22 -2.77
C THR A 60 5.27 1.14 -2.50
N THR A 61 4.82 -0.10 -2.42
CA THR A 61 5.71 -1.27 -2.41
C THR A 61 5.86 -1.77 -3.85
N HIS A 62 7.10 -1.99 -4.28
CA HIS A 62 7.45 -2.49 -5.61
C HIS A 62 8.11 -3.87 -5.51
N CYS A 63 8.01 -4.66 -6.58
CA CYS A 63 8.73 -5.92 -6.73
C CYS A 63 9.01 -6.25 -8.20
N THR A 64 9.84 -7.27 -8.41
CA THR A 64 10.01 -7.94 -9.69
C THR A 64 9.34 -9.32 -9.64
N TRP A 65 8.57 -9.68 -10.66
CA TRP A 65 7.97 -11.01 -10.78
C TRP A 65 8.08 -11.48 -12.22
N ARG A 66 8.62 -12.69 -12.42
CA ARG A 66 8.89 -13.26 -13.75
C ARG A 66 9.69 -12.31 -14.67
N GLY A 67 10.61 -11.54 -14.09
CA GLY A 67 11.50 -10.61 -14.80
C GLY A 67 10.88 -9.25 -15.16
N GLU A 68 9.62 -9.00 -14.77
CA GLU A 68 8.92 -7.75 -15.07
C GLU A 68 8.61 -6.95 -13.79
N PRO A 69 8.49 -5.61 -13.87
CA PRO A 69 8.27 -4.77 -12.70
C PRO A 69 6.79 -4.65 -12.33
N PHE A 70 6.51 -4.68 -11.03
CA PHE A 70 5.18 -4.57 -10.46
C PHE A 70 5.13 -3.64 -9.25
N VAL A 71 3.96 -3.06 -9.01
CA VAL A 71 3.56 -2.50 -7.71
C VAL A 71 2.76 -3.55 -6.96
N VAL A 72 3.01 -3.69 -5.66
CA VAL A 72 2.23 -4.54 -4.77
C VAL A 72 1.10 -3.71 -4.16
N LEU A 73 -0.14 -4.13 -4.42
CA LEU A 73 -1.36 -3.47 -3.96
C LEU A 73 -1.82 -3.99 -2.59
N GLY A 74 -1.44 -5.22 -2.23
CA GLY A 74 -1.80 -5.83 -0.96
C GLY A 74 -1.30 -7.27 -0.84
N GLU A 75 -1.48 -7.83 0.35
CA GLU A 75 -1.09 -9.21 0.69
C GLU A 75 -2.26 -9.94 1.35
N HIS A 76 -2.43 -11.22 1.00
CA HIS A 76 -3.38 -12.10 1.64
C HIS A 76 -2.86 -13.55 1.62
N ASP A 77 -2.74 -14.19 2.79
CA ASP A 77 -2.33 -15.60 2.93
C ASP A 77 -1.07 -16.00 2.13
N GLY A 78 -0.05 -15.14 2.12
CA GLY A 78 1.21 -15.36 1.40
C GLY A 78 1.15 -15.08 -0.11
N TRP A 79 0.02 -14.56 -0.60
CA TRP A 79 -0.16 -14.08 -1.96
C TRP A 79 -0.14 -12.56 -2.00
N LEU A 80 0.48 -12.02 -3.05
CA LEU A 80 0.57 -10.60 -3.31
C LEU A 80 -0.34 -10.24 -4.48
N ARG A 81 -1.25 -9.28 -4.29
CA ARG A 81 -1.96 -8.66 -5.41
C ARG A 81 -0.99 -7.66 -6.02
N VAL A 82 -0.63 -7.88 -7.28
CA VAL A 82 0.36 -7.08 -8.00
C VAL A 82 -0.25 -6.43 -9.22
N GLU A 83 0.20 -5.22 -9.56
CA GLU A 83 -0.15 -4.47 -10.75
C GLU A 83 1.09 -4.22 -11.61
N TYR A 84 0.99 -4.53 -12.89
CA TYR A 84 2.11 -4.42 -13.82
C TYR A 84 2.42 -2.95 -14.15
N CYS A 85 3.66 -2.52 -13.92
CA CYS A 85 4.10 -1.14 -14.18
C CYS A 85 5.09 -1.01 -15.35
N GLY A 86 5.32 -2.07 -16.13
CA GLY A 86 6.23 -2.04 -17.28
C GLY A 86 5.65 -1.42 -18.56
N GLY A 87 4.34 -1.08 -18.57
CA GLY A 87 3.71 -0.25 -19.61
C GLY A 87 3.56 -0.87 -21.00
N LYS A 88 3.80 -2.19 -21.15
CA LYS A 88 3.69 -2.92 -22.43
C LYS A 88 2.58 -3.97 -22.39
N ALA A 89 1.43 -3.68 -23.00
CA ALA A 89 0.29 -4.60 -23.05
C ALA A 89 0.62 -6.03 -23.55
N PRO A 90 1.41 -6.22 -24.63
CA PRO A 90 1.76 -7.57 -25.08
C PRO A 90 2.56 -8.39 -24.06
N VAL A 91 3.34 -7.72 -23.20
CA VAL A 91 4.09 -8.39 -22.13
C VAL A 91 3.13 -8.86 -21.04
N ALA A 92 2.21 -7.99 -20.61
CA ALA A 92 1.19 -8.33 -19.64
C ALA A 92 0.30 -9.50 -20.12
N GLU A 93 -0.10 -9.48 -21.38
CA GLU A 93 -0.87 -10.56 -22.01
C GLU A 93 -0.07 -11.86 -22.07
N GLY A 94 1.21 -11.80 -22.45
CA GLY A 94 2.11 -12.96 -22.48
C GLY A 94 2.36 -13.59 -21.11
N LEU A 95 2.30 -12.79 -20.03
CA LEU A 95 2.36 -13.27 -18.65
C LEU A 95 1.04 -13.86 -18.13
N GLY A 96 -0.06 -13.69 -18.88
CA GLY A 96 -1.39 -14.13 -18.50
C GLY A 96 -2.03 -13.28 -17.40
N LEU A 97 -1.70 -11.99 -17.34
CA LEU A 97 -2.28 -11.07 -16.35
C LEU A 97 -3.76 -10.79 -16.65
N GLU A 98 -4.54 -10.54 -15.60
CA GLU A 98 -5.93 -10.11 -15.70
C GLU A 98 -5.97 -8.63 -16.12
N LEU A 99 -6.70 -8.32 -17.20
CA LEU A 99 -7.03 -6.92 -17.55
C LEU A 99 -8.14 -6.43 -16.59
N PHE A 100 -7.73 -5.78 -15.50
CA PHE A 100 -8.63 -5.30 -14.46
C PHE A 100 -9.43 -4.06 -14.91
N ASP A 101 -8.76 -3.14 -15.60
CA ASP A 101 -9.34 -1.97 -16.27
C ASP A 101 -8.50 -1.63 -17.52
N ARG A 102 -8.91 -0.64 -18.32
CA ARG A 102 -8.24 -0.21 -19.54
C ARG A 102 -6.77 0.15 -19.28
N GLY A 103 -5.87 -0.75 -19.67
CA GLY A 103 -4.42 -0.59 -19.52
C GLY A 103 -3.89 -0.97 -18.13
N VAL A 104 -4.74 -1.48 -17.25
CA VAL A 104 -4.39 -1.93 -15.90
C VAL A 104 -4.39 -3.44 -15.86
N TYR A 105 -3.23 -4.03 -15.60
CA TYR A 105 -3.03 -5.47 -15.59
C TYR A 105 -2.60 -5.94 -14.21
N GLN A 106 -3.34 -6.89 -13.64
CA GLN A 106 -3.11 -7.37 -12.29
C GLN A 106 -3.01 -8.89 -12.22
N ALA A 107 -2.39 -9.39 -11.16
CA ALA A 107 -2.35 -10.82 -10.84
C ALA A 107 -2.19 -11.06 -9.35
N TRP A 108 -2.37 -12.31 -8.95
CA TRP A 108 -1.89 -12.81 -7.67
C TRP A 108 -0.58 -13.56 -7.89
N ALA A 109 0.49 -13.07 -7.27
CA ALA A 109 1.80 -13.70 -7.27
C ALA A 109 2.07 -14.32 -5.91
N SER A 110 2.68 -15.50 -5.85
CA SER A 110 3.15 -16.05 -4.59
C SER A 110 4.26 -15.14 -4.04
N ARG A 111 4.22 -14.83 -2.74
CA ARG A 111 5.29 -14.05 -2.07
C ARG A 111 6.67 -14.69 -2.22
N HIS A 112 6.74 -16.00 -2.48
CA HIS A 112 7.99 -16.74 -2.69
C HIS A 112 8.55 -16.64 -4.12
N GLU A 113 7.76 -16.13 -5.07
CA GLU A 113 8.16 -15.97 -6.47
C GLU A 113 8.58 -14.54 -6.81
N VAL A 114 8.30 -13.59 -5.92
CA VAL A 114 8.66 -12.19 -6.13
C VAL A 114 10.06 -11.90 -5.61
N GLU A 115 10.75 -11.02 -6.33
CA GLU A 115 12.11 -10.56 -6.07
C GLU A 115 12.09 -9.04 -5.88
N ASP A 116 13.21 -8.48 -5.41
CA ASP A 116 13.42 -7.03 -5.28
C ASP A 116 12.26 -6.28 -4.59
N LEU A 117 11.70 -6.85 -3.53
CA LEU A 117 10.63 -6.21 -2.75
C LEU A 117 11.17 -4.99 -1.99
N HIS A 118 10.68 -3.80 -2.30
CA HIS A 118 11.11 -2.54 -1.66
C HIS A 118 10.00 -1.49 -1.60
N GLU A 119 10.12 -0.53 -0.68
CA GLU A 119 9.20 0.60 -0.54
C GLU A 119 9.81 1.86 -1.19
N GLU A 120 8.97 2.64 -1.85
CA GLU A 120 9.30 3.97 -2.37
C GLU A 120 8.29 4.99 -1.83
N PRO A 121 8.74 6.05 -1.11
CA PRO A 121 7.91 7.20 -0.80
C PRO A 121 7.83 8.16 -1.99
N VAL A 122 6.62 8.62 -2.30
CA VAL A 122 6.29 9.59 -3.36
C VAL A 122 5.89 10.93 -2.77
#